data_AF-A0A5B0D1T8-F1
#
_entry.id   AF-A0A5B0D1T8-F1
#
_cell.length_a   1.000
_cell.length_b   1.000
_cell.length_c   1.000
_cell.angle_alpha   90.00
_cell.angle_beta   90.00
_cell.angle_gamma   90.00
#
_symmetry.space_group_name_H-M   'P 1'
#
loop_
_entity.id
_entity.type
_entity.pdbx_description
1 polymer ?
#
loop_
_entity_poly.entity_id
_entity_poly.type
_entity_poly.pdbx_seq_one_letter_code
_entity_poly.pdbx_strand_id
1 'polypeptide(L)'
;MTGDPEPRYVLHRVTPSEWVINDRRYSPDDPRNVVGCIYEYADTEVEVVWLRDLPLSARYANAQEVLDEVARIQDPSRATRPIAIPHLPPLYAT
;
A
#
# COMPACT_ATOMS: atom_id res chain seq x y z
N MET A 1 -0.46 18.66 -23.93
CA MET A 1 -0.35 18.71 -22.45
C MET A 1 -0.72 17.34 -21.93
N THR A 2 0.27 16.44 -21.83
CA THR A 2 0.07 15.11 -21.25
C THR A 2 0.16 15.29 -19.74
N GLY A 3 -0.96 15.64 -19.12
CA GLY A 3 -1.04 15.64 -17.66
C GLY A 3 -1.03 14.17 -17.23
N ASP A 4 -0.03 13.78 -16.43
CA ASP A 4 -0.08 12.49 -15.75
C ASP A 4 -1.45 12.36 -15.07
N PRO A 5 -2.12 11.20 -15.22
CA PRO A 5 -3.39 10.98 -14.54
C PRO A 5 -3.17 11.14 -13.04
N GLU A 6 -4.05 11.91 -12.38
CA GLU A 6 -3.96 12.08 -10.93
C GLU A 6 -3.96 10.72 -10.23
N PRO A 7 -3.10 10.52 -9.21
CA PRO A 7 -3.00 9.24 -8.53
C PRO A 7 -4.34 8.88 -7.90
N ARG A 8 -4.82 7.66 -8.19
CA ARG A 8 -6.11 7.17 -7.69
C ARG A 8 -6.16 7.12 -6.17
N TYR A 9 -5.08 6.66 -5.55
CA TYR A 9 -4.96 6.60 -4.10
C TYR A 9 -4.10 7.76 -3.62
N VAL A 10 -4.54 8.41 -2.56
CA VAL A 10 -3.80 9.51 -1.93
C VAL A 10 -3.68 9.29 -0.43
N LEU A 11 -2.52 9.64 0.10
CA LEU A 11 -2.26 9.63 1.53
C LEU A 11 -2.58 11.01 2.11
N HIS A 12 -3.56 11.07 3.00
CA HIS A 12 -3.97 12.27 3.68
C HIS A 12 -3.56 12.22 5.15
N ARG A 13 -2.74 13.18 5.60
CA ARG A 13 -2.33 13.27 7.00
C ARG A 13 -3.45 13.91 7.82
N VAL A 14 -3.93 13.21 8.86
CA VAL A 14 -5.03 13.67 9.72
C VAL A 14 -4.48 14.30 11.00
N THR A 15 -3.44 13.70 11.56
CA THR A 15 -2.71 14.21 12.73
C THR A 15 -1.20 14.03 12.50
N PRO A 16 -0.32 14.50 13.42
CA PRO A 16 1.11 14.24 13.28
C PRO A 16 1.47 12.76 13.15
N SER A 17 0.73 11.87 13.82
CA SER A 17 1.02 10.42 13.91
C SER A 17 -0.01 9.55 13.18
N GLU A 18 -0.94 10.16 12.43
CA GLU A 18 -2.04 9.44 11.78
C GLU A 18 -2.28 9.91 10.35
N TRP A 19 -2.56 8.94 9.49
CA TRP A 19 -2.88 9.15 8.10
C TRP A 19 -4.07 8.31 7.68
N VAL A 20 -4.69 8.72 6.58
CA VAL A 20 -5.78 8.00 5.92
C VAL A 20 -5.41 7.83 4.46
N ILE A 21 -5.70 6.65 3.91
CA ILE A 21 -5.60 6.38 2.47
C ILE A 21 -6.97 6.60 1.86
N ASN A 22 -7.06 7.52 0.90
CA ASN A 22 -8.30 7.82 0.19
C ASN A 22 -8.26 7.32 -1.27
N ASP A 23 -9.32 6.67 -1.74
CA ASP A 23 -9.57 6.30 -3.14
C ASP A 23 -10.38 7.42 -3.81
N ARG A 24 -9.69 8.24 -4.63
CA ARG A 24 -10.26 9.37 -5.36
C ARG A 24 -11.31 8.98 -6.40
N ARG A 25 -11.49 7.68 -6.66
CA ARG A 25 -12.60 7.18 -7.48
C ARG A 25 -13.97 7.44 -6.83
N TYR A 26 -14.03 7.55 -5.51
CA TYR A 26 -15.26 7.79 -4.76
C TYR A 26 -15.30 9.23 -4.21
N SER A 27 -16.50 9.79 -4.09
CA SER A 27 -16.70 11.10 -3.45
C SER A 27 -16.22 11.08 -1.99
N PRO A 28 -15.71 12.19 -1.43
CA PRO A 28 -15.35 12.25 -0.01
C PRO A 28 -16.49 11.88 0.96
N ASP A 29 -17.75 12.08 0.55
CA ASP A 29 -18.93 11.69 1.34
C ASP A 29 -19.27 10.19 1.27
N ASP A 30 -18.65 9.45 0.35
CA ASP A 30 -18.84 8.00 0.23
C ASP A 30 -17.86 7.28 1.18
N PRO A 31 -18.33 6.41 2.09
CA PRO A 31 -17.45 5.67 2.98
C PRO A 31 -16.41 4.81 2.24
N ARG A 32 -16.66 4.43 0.98
CA ARG A 32 -15.72 3.68 0.13
C ARG A 32 -14.51 4.51 -0.30
N ASN A 33 -14.56 5.83 -0.14
CA ASN A 33 -13.42 6.70 -0.33
C ASN A 33 -12.31 6.37 0.67
N VAL A 34 -12.62 5.84 1.85
CA VAL A 34 -11.60 5.50 2.86
C VAL A 34 -11.16 4.04 2.69
N VAL A 35 -9.88 3.83 2.41
CA VAL A 35 -9.30 2.49 2.21
C VAL A 35 -8.75 1.92 3.52
N GLY A 36 -8.08 2.75 4.30
CA GLY A 36 -7.48 2.35 5.57
C GLY A 36 -6.93 3.55 6.35
N CYS A 37 -6.75 3.33 7.65
CA CYS A 37 -6.17 4.28 8.58
C CYS A 37 -4.78 3.79 8.98
N ILE A 38 -3.81 4.69 9.03
CA ILE A 38 -2.41 4.39 9.35
C ILE A 38 -2.06 5.13 10.64
N TYR A 39 -1.41 4.44 11.56
CA TYR A 39 -0.99 4.93 12.86
C TYR A 39 0.50 4.68 13.06
N GLU A 40 1.21 5.60 13.71
CA GLU A 40 2.54 5.28 14.25
C GLU A 40 2.42 4.15 15.28
N TYR A 41 3.22 3.10 15.11
CA TYR A 41 3.25 1.94 16.00
C TYR A 41 4.55 1.88 16.81
N ALA A 42 5.67 2.18 16.15
CA ALA A 42 6.99 2.33 16.76
C ALA A 42 7.79 3.40 16.01
N ASP A 43 8.98 3.77 16.50
CA ASP A 43 9.82 4.81 15.92
C ASP A 43 10.13 4.60 14.42
N THR A 44 10.08 3.36 13.94
CA THR A 44 10.38 2.98 12.55
C THR A 44 9.26 2.15 11.90
N GLU A 45 8.07 2.11 12.51
CA GLU A 45 6.98 1.27 12.01
C GLU A 45 5.63 1.97 12.14
N VAL A 46 4.78 1.70 11.15
CA VAL A 46 3.38 2.09 11.15
C VAL A 46 2.49 0.86 11.11
N GLU A 47 1.35 0.96 11.79
CA GLU A 47 0.28 -0.03 11.72
C GLU A 47 -0.86 0.51 10.86
N VAL A 48 -1.51 -0.39 10.12
CA VAL A 48 -2.60 -0.07 9.20
C VAL A 48 -3.85 -0.85 9.59
N VAL A 49 -4.93 -0.12 9.79
CA VAL A 49 -6.27 -0.67 9.95
C VAL A 49 -6.98 -0.55 8.60
N TRP A 50 -7.17 -1.69 7.94
CA TRP A 50 -7.87 -1.77 6.66
C TRP A 50 -9.39 -1.67 6.84
N LEU A 51 -10.04 -0.78 6.10
CA LEU A 51 -11.51 -0.66 6.06
C LEU A 51 -12.11 -1.43 4.88
N ARG A 52 -11.26 -1.96 4.00
CA ARG A 52 -11.62 -2.82 2.87
C ARG A 52 -10.94 -4.17 3.04
N ASP A 53 -11.58 -5.20 2.51
CA ASP A 53 -11.00 -6.53 2.45
C ASP A 53 -9.87 -6.56 1.41
N LEU A 54 -8.63 -6.38 1.89
CA LEU A 54 -7.41 -6.34 1.10
C LEU A 54 -6.43 -7.38 1.67
N PRO A 55 -5.80 -8.22 0.83
CA PRO A 55 -4.80 -9.18 1.29
C PRO A 55 -3.43 -8.49 1.48
N LEU A 56 -3.40 -7.42 2.27
CA LEU A 56 -2.22 -6.62 2.58
C LEU A 56 -1.82 -6.79 4.04
N SER A 57 -0.53 -6.62 4.34
CA SER A 57 -0.02 -6.64 5.70
C SER A 57 -0.64 -5.52 6.55
N ALA A 58 -0.59 -5.67 7.88
CA ALA A 58 -1.02 -4.62 8.80
C ALA A 58 0.15 -3.76 9.32
N ARG A 59 1.41 -4.08 8.99
CA ARG A 59 2.60 -3.36 9.45
C ARG A 59 3.56 -3.05 8.32
N TYR A 60 4.13 -1.84 8.34
CA TYR A 60 5.05 -1.32 7.33
C TYR A 60 6.08 -0.39 7.98
N ALA A 61 7.16 -0.06 7.27
CA ALA A 61 8.18 0.84 7.82
C ALA A 61 7.70 2.30 7.89
N ASN A 62 6.81 2.71 6.98
CA ASN A 62 6.26 4.08 6.94
C ASN A 62 4.96 4.14 6.13
N ALA A 63 4.22 5.24 6.27
CA ALA A 63 2.93 5.43 5.61
C ALA A 63 3.00 5.46 4.06
N GLN A 64 4.14 5.82 3.48
CA GLN A 64 4.32 5.86 2.02
C GLN A 64 4.37 4.46 1.43
N GLU A 65 5.07 3.51 2.08
CA GLU A 65 5.08 2.10 1.64
C GLU A 65 3.67 1.49 1.62
N VAL A 66 2.82 1.89 2.56
CA VAL A 66 1.41 1.46 2.58
C VAL A 66 0.69 1.93 1.31
N LEU A 67 0.84 3.20 0.95
CA LEU A 67 0.22 3.78 -0.25
C LEU A 67 0.72 3.07 -1.52
N ASP A 68 2.02 2.79 -1.60
CA ASP A 68 2.64 2.14 -2.75
C ASP A 68 2.16 0.69 -2.92
N GLU A 69 1.98 -0.08 -1.84
CA GLU A 69 1.41 -1.44 -1.92
C GLU A 69 -0.08 -1.43 -2.28
N VAL A 70 -0.86 -0.49 -1.76
CA VAL A 70 -2.28 -0.33 -2.17
C VAL A 70 -2.37 -0.02 -3.65
N ALA A 71 -1.55 0.91 -4.14
CA ALA A 71 -1.50 1.24 -5.57
C ALA A 71 -1.07 0.01 -6.40
N ARG A 72 -0.07 -0.75 -5.93
CA ARG A 72 0.44 -1.93 -6.63
C ARG A 72 -0.60 -3.04 -6.78
N ILE A 73 -1.31 -3.40 -5.71
CA ILE A 73 -2.24 -4.54 -5.74
C ILE A 73 -3.54 -4.22 -6.49
N GLN A 74 -3.88 -2.94 -6.56
CA GLN A 74 -5.09 -2.44 -7.24
C GLN A 74 -4.84 -2.00 -8.68
N ASP A 75 -3.58 -2.01 -9.13
CA ASP A 75 -3.21 -1.80 -10.52
C ASP A 75 -3.30 -3.15 -11.26
N PRO A 76 -4.35 -3.38 -12.08
CA PRO A 76 -4.50 -4.62 -12.85
C PRO A 76 -3.38 -4.79 -13.90
N SER A 77 -2.70 -3.70 -14.29
CA SER A 77 -1.60 -3.72 -15.25
C SER A 77 -0.28 -4.17 -14.63
N ARG A 78 -0.18 -4.19 -13.30
CA ARG A 78 1.06 -4.53 -12.56
C ARG A 78 0.92 -5.82 -11.76
N ALA A 79 0.23 -6.82 -12.33
CA ALA A 79 0.43 -8.22 -11.96
C ALA A 79 1.92 -8.52 -12.11
N THR A 80 2.63 -8.45 -10.99
CA THR A 80 4.08 -8.62 -10.96
C THR A 80 4.33 -10.06 -11.36
N ARG A 81 4.94 -10.27 -12.54
CA ARG A 81 5.40 -11.60 -12.95
C ARG A 81 6.15 -12.22 -11.77
N PRO A 82 5.96 -13.51 -11.47
CA PRO A 82 6.72 -14.19 -10.43
C PRO A 82 8.21 -13.88 -10.61
N ILE A 83 8.87 -13.39 -9.56
CA ILE A 83 10.33 -13.26 -9.56
C ILE A 83 10.90 -14.66 -9.77
N ALA A 84 11.67 -14.87 -10.84
CA ALA A 84 12.26 -16.16 -11.13
C ALA A 84 13.26 -16.50 -10.01
N ILE A 85 13.00 -17.60 -9.29
CA ILE A 85 13.93 -18.13 -8.29
C ILE A 85 15.12 -18.71 -9.07
N PRO A 86 16.37 -18.26 -8.84
CA PRO A 86 17.54 -18.88 -9.44
C PRO A 86 17.63 -20.34 -9.00
N HIS A 87 17.64 -21.28 -9.95
CA HIS A 87 17.91 -22.69 -9.64
C HIS A 87 19.39 -22.84 -9.31
N LEU A 88 19.74 -22.76 -8.03
CA LEU A 88 21.06 -23.10 -7.53
C LEU A 88 21.14 -24.62 -7.33
N PRO A 89 22.22 -25.28 -7.79
CA PRO A 89 22.44 -26.69 -7.51
C PRO A 89 22.61 -26.88 -5.99
N PRO A 90 22.23 -28.06 -5.45
CA PRO A 90 22.43 -28.36 -4.04
C PRO A 90 23.91 -28.27 -3.68
N LEU A 91 24.21 -27.60 -2.56
CA LEU A 91 25.56 -27.57 -2.00
C LEU A 91 25.91 -28.99 -1.54
N TYR A 92 26.83 -29.64 -2.25
CA TYR A 92 27.43 -30.87 -1.76
C TYR A 92 28.32 -30.53 -0.57
N ALA A 93 27.97 -31.05 0.60
CA ALA A 93 28.88 -31.06 1.74
C ALA A 93 30.11 -31.90 1.37
N THR A 94 31.29 -31.30 1.44
CA THR A 94 32.57 -32.02 1.44
C THR A 94 32.75 -32.77 2.75
#